data_AF-A0A8U0S2I8-F1
#
_entry.id   AF-A0A8U0S2I8-F1
#
_cell.length_a   1.000
_cell.length_b   1.000
_cell.length_c   1.000
_cell.angle_alpha   90.00
_cell.angle_beta   90.00
_cell.angle_gamma   90.00
#
_symmetry.space_group_name_H-M   'P 1'
#
loop_
_entity.id
_entity.type
_entity.pdbx_description
1 polymer ?
#
loop_
_entity_poly.entity_id
_entity_poly.type
_entity_poly.pdbx_seq_one_letter_code
_entity_poly.pdbx_strand_id
1 'polypeptide(L)'
;MAAGEPGDLGGYYFRFLPQKTFQCLSTPETTSRLRQWSMLGRVAAQAFGFDQTFQAYRKDDFVMAFFKDPDVIPNLKLLSDSSGQWITLGTEVKKIEAINVPCTQLSMSFFNRLYNENIVRDSGHIVKCLDSFCDPFPVSDELRKVLLVEDSEKYGIFSQPDREEFLFCLFKHLCLGGALCQYEDVLPPYLQTTKLLYKDLVSVRKNPQTKKIQITSSVFKVTAYDSAGVCYPSTKSHEQTFSYFIVDPIKRHVHVLYHSYGVGDMS
;
A
#
# COMPACT_ATOMS: atom_id res chain seq x y z
N MET A 1 12.58 31.07 32.05
CA MET A 1 12.72 30.76 30.62
C MET A 1 14.13 30.25 30.39
N ALA A 2 14.28 28.93 30.27
CA ALA A 2 15.55 28.32 29.88
C ALA A 2 15.40 27.91 28.42
N ALA A 3 16.18 28.54 27.55
CA ALA A 3 16.32 28.13 26.17
C ALA A 3 16.93 26.73 26.17
N GLY A 4 16.13 25.73 25.78
CA GLY A 4 16.65 24.41 25.48
C GLY A 4 17.52 24.51 24.25
N GLU A 5 18.76 24.04 24.38
CA GLU A 5 19.72 23.87 23.30
C GLU A 5 19.06 23.13 22.12
N PRO A 6 19.35 23.50 20.86
CA PRO A 6 18.97 22.67 19.73
C PRO A 6 19.81 21.41 19.82
N GLY A 7 19.21 20.35 20.38
CA GLY A 7 19.80 19.02 20.39
C GLY A 7 20.22 18.66 18.97
N ASP A 8 21.47 18.25 18.85
CA ASP A 8 22.15 17.79 17.65
C ASP A 8 21.16 17.07 16.70
N LEU A 9 20.81 17.71 15.58
CA LEU A 9 19.91 17.18 14.55
C LEU A 9 20.69 16.13 13.74
N GLY A 10 21.02 15.01 14.37
CA GLY A 10 21.50 13.83 13.66
C GLY A 10 20.50 13.47 12.57
N GLY A 11 20.97 13.13 11.36
CA GLY A 11 20.11 12.60 10.30
C GLY A 11 19.68 11.15 10.61
N TYR A 12 18.49 10.74 10.19
CA TYR A 12 18.10 9.32 10.25
C TYR A 12 19.11 8.48 9.49
N TYR A 13 19.59 7.40 10.09
CA TYR A 13 20.32 6.35 9.40
C TYR A 13 19.41 5.16 9.16
N PHE A 14 19.41 4.65 7.93
CA PHE A 14 18.60 3.51 7.54
C PHE A 14 19.47 2.29 7.27
N ARG A 15 18.87 1.12 7.48
CA ARG A 15 19.51 -0.16 7.18
C ARG A 15 18.56 -1.10 6.49
N PHE A 16 18.93 -1.61 5.31
CA PHE A 16 18.18 -2.64 4.62
C PHE A 16 18.12 -3.94 5.43
N LEU A 17 16.94 -4.55 5.50
CA LEU A 17 16.68 -5.76 6.27
C LEU A 17 16.27 -6.91 5.32
N PRO A 18 17.20 -7.49 4.53
CA PRO A 18 16.88 -8.55 3.56
C PRO A 18 16.28 -9.80 4.19
N GLN A 19 16.57 -10.06 5.46
CA GLN A 19 16.04 -11.18 6.23
C GLN A 19 14.56 -11.01 6.62
N LYS A 20 14.01 -9.79 6.53
CA LYS A 20 12.60 -9.53 6.78
C LYS A 20 11.81 -9.82 5.50
N THR A 21 11.21 -10.99 5.47
CA THR A 21 10.38 -11.46 4.36
C THR A 21 8.90 -11.16 4.61
N PHE A 22 8.15 -10.98 3.53
CA PHE A 22 6.71 -10.75 3.54
C PHE A 22 6.04 -12.01 3.00
N GLN A 23 5.74 -12.94 3.91
CA GLN A 23 5.30 -14.30 3.59
C GLN A 23 4.07 -14.32 2.69
N CYS A 24 3.13 -13.40 2.89
CA CYS A 24 1.95 -13.22 2.06
C CYS A 24 2.30 -13.10 0.57
N LEU A 25 3.38 -12.42 0.21
CA LEU A 25 3.77 -12.23 -1.19
C LEU A 25 4.51 -13.43 -1.79
N SER A 26 4.77 -14.48 -1.01
CA SER A 26 5.54 -15.65 -1.44
C SER A 26 4.77 -16.98 -1.30
N THR A 27 3.63 -17.02 -0.62
CA THR A 27 2.80 -18.23 -0.53
C THR A 27 2.25 -18.64 -1.91
N PRO A 28 2.22 -19.94 -2.27
CA PRO A 28 1.70 -20.41 -3.56
C PRO A 28 0.28 -19.90 -3.89
N GLU A 29 -0.60 -19.84 -2.90
CA GLU A 29 -1.98 -19.40 -3.08
C GLU A 29 -2.03 -17.92 -3.45
N THR A 30 -1.26 -17.08 -2.75
CA THR A 30 -1.24 -15.64 -3.03
C THR A 30 -0.50 -15.33 -4.32
N THR A 31 0.61 -16.01 -4.63
CA THR A 31 1.33 -15.79 -5.89
C THR A 31 0.48 -16.20 -7.10
N SER A 32 -0.29 -17.28 -6.99
CA SER A 32 -1.30 -17.66 -8.00
C SER A 32 -2.33 -16.55 -8.23
N ARG A 33 -2.90 -16.00 -7.14
CA ARG A 33 -3.85 -14.87 -7.22
C ARG A 33 -3.21 -13.62 -7.81
N LEU A 34 -2.01 -13.25 -7.37
CA LEU A 34 -1.29 -12.09 -7.90
C LEU A 34 -0.95 -12.25 -9.38
N ARG A 35 -0.66 -13.47 -9.85
CA ARG A 35 -0.50 -13.76 -11.28
C ARG A 35 -1.81 -13.52 -12.02
N GLN A 36 -2.90 -14.12 -11.52
CA GLN A 36 -4.24 -13.95 -12.10
C GLN A 36 -4.65 -12.46 -12.15
N TRP A 37 -4.36 -11.68 -11.11
CA TRP A 37 -4.65 -10.25 -11.03
C TRP A 37 -3.59 -9.38 -11.73
N SER A 38 -2.63 -9.98 -12.46
CA SER A 38 -1.56 -9.29 -13.20
C SER A 38 -0.67 -8.37 -12.34
N MET A 39 -0.49 -8.70 -11.06
CA MET A 39 0.34 -7.96 -10.10
C MET A 39 1.66 -8.68 -9.76
N LEU A 40 1.76 -10.00 -10.02
CA LEU A 40 2.98 -10.77 -9.76
C LEU A 40 4.17 -10.16 -10.51
N GLY A 41 5.33 -10.09 -9.87
CA GLY A 41 6.54 -9.46 -10.43
C GLY A 41 6.52 -7.93 -10.43
N ARG A 42 5.38 -7.30 -10.11
CA ARG A 42 5.23 -5.83 -10.07
C ARG A 42 4.88 -5.26 -8.70
N VAL A 43 4.38 -6.10 -7.80
CA VAL A 43 4.21 -5.78 -6.38
C VAL A 43 5.40 -6.30 -5.58
N ALA A 44 5.91 -5.48 -4.67
CA ALA A 44 6.96 -5.89 -3.75
C ALA A 44 6.81 -5.18 -2.39
N ALA A 45 7.31 -5.82 -1.34
CA ALA A 45 7.48 -5.20 -0.04
C ALA A 45 8.95 -5.32 0.39
N GLN A 46 9.50 -4.23 0.90
CA GLN A 46 10.89 -4.12 1.34
C GLN A 46 10.91 -3.60 2.78
N ALA A 47 11.89 -4.00 3.58
CA ALA A 47 11.99 -3.60 4.98
C ALA A 47 13.32 -2.90 5.25
N PHE A 48 13.25 -1.80 5.99
CA PHE A 48 14.42 -1.06 6.45
C PHE A 48 14.27 -0.77 7.95
N GLY A 49 15.36 -0.84 8.70
CA GLY A 49 15.45 -0.35 10.06
C GLY A 49 15.88 1.11 10.07
N PHE A 50 15.58 1.82 11.16
CA PHE A 50 16.11 3.16 11.42
C PHE A 50 16.52 3.32 12.88
N ASP A 51 17.40 4.28 13.17
CA ASP A 51 18.07 4.42 14.47
C ASP A 51 17.44 5.48 15.39
N GLN A 52 16.72 6.46 14.86
CA GLN A 52 16.14 7.55 15.62
C GLN A 52 14.66 7.37 16.01
N THR A 53 14.18 8.21 16.92
CA THR A 53 12.76 8.25 17.29
C THR A 53 11.93 8.89 16.17
N PHE A 54 11.01 8.12 15.61
CA PHE A 54 10.08 8.61 14.62
C PHE A 54 8.95 9.45 15.25
N GLN A 55 8.65 10.60 14.63
CA GLN A 55 7.54 11.47 14.98
C GLN A 55 6.68 11.71 13.73
N ALA A 56 5.41 11.30 13.76
CA ALA A 56 4.55 11.31 12.58
C ALA A 56 4.37 12.69 11.93
N TYR A 57 4.40 13.77 12.71
CA TYR A 57 4.33 15.14 12.18
C TYR A 57 5.59 15.57 11.43
N ARG A 58 6.72 14.87 11.59
CA ARG A 58 7.98 15.05 10.84
C ARG A 58 8.15 14.01 9.73
N LYS A 59 7.05 13.44 9.23
CA LYS A 59 7.05 12.45 8.14
C LYS A 59 7.87 12.91 6.93
N ASP A 60 7.84 14.20 6.60
CA ASP A 60 8.50 14.72 5.40
C ASP A 60 10.02 14.71 5.55
N ASP A 61 10.54 15.11 6.73
CA ASP A 61 11.96 15.00 7.07
C ASP A 61 12.42 13.54 7.03
N PHE A 62 11.62 12.62 7.60
CA PHE A 62 11.92 11.19 7.64
C PHE A 62 11.99 10.59 6.24
N VAL A 63 11.00 10.85 5.39
CA VAL A 63 10.93 10.32 4.03
C VAL A 63 12.03 10.94 3.15
N MET A 64 12.31 12.25 3.30
CA MET A 64 13.42 12.89 2.61
C MET A 64 14.78 12.29 3.02
N ALA A 65 14.99 12.04 4.32
CA ALA A 65 16.19 11.37 4.82
C ALA A 65 16.31 9.95 4.26
N PHE A 66 15.20 9.20 4.21
CA PHE A 66 15.16 7.85 3.64
C PHE A 66 15.69 7.81 2.21
N PHE A 67 15.19 8.68 1.32
CA PHE A 67 15.63 8.70 -0.08
C PHE A 67 17.07 9.18 -0.29
N LYS A 68 17.66 9.86 0.69
CA LYS A 68 19.04 10.35 0.65
C LYS A 68 20.03 9.42 1.37
N ASP A 69 19.53 8.36 2.00
CA ASP A 69 20.35 7.47 2.80
C ASP A 69 21.22 6.56 1.91
N PRO A 70 22.53 6.43 2.21
CA PRO A 70 23.46 5.67 1.39
C PRO A 70 23.21 4.16 1.38
N ASP A 71 22.50 3.60 2.35
CA ASP A 71 22.09 2.19 2.36
C ASP A 71 20.73 1.99 1.68
N VAL A 72 19.86 3.01 1.67
CA VAL A 72 18.57 2.96 0.95
C VAL A 72 18.78 3.03 -0.56
N ILE A 73 19.57 3.97 -1.07
CA ILE A 73 19.77 4.20 -2.51
C ILE A 73 20.09 2.91 -3.29
N PRO A 74 21.06 2.07 -2.88
CA PRO A 74 21.40 0.84 -3.59
C PRO A 74 20.45 -0.34 -3.33
N ASN A 75 19.53 -0.23 -2.35
CA ASN A 75 18.68 -1.35 -1.94
C ASN A 75 17.19 -1.13 -2.24
N LEU A 76 16.72 0.11 -2.32
CA LEU A 76 15.34 0.43 -2.65
C LEU A 76 15.07 0.13 -4.13
N LYS A 77 14.36 -0.97 -4.35
CA LYS A 77 13.99 -1.42 -5.68
C LYS A 77 12.69 -0.79 -6.17
N LEU A 78 12.66 -0.46 -7.46
CA LEU A 78 11.49 -0.07 -8.24
C LEU A 78 11.60 -0.68 -9.64
N LEU A 79 10.51 -0.64 -10.42
CA LEU A 79 10.50 -1.13 -11.79
C LEU A 79 10.86 -0.02 -12.77
N SER A 80 11.74 -0.33 -13.70
CA SER A 80 12.03 0.52 -14.85
C SER A 80 10.82 0.58 -15.79
N ASP A 81 10.37 1.78 -16.13
CA ASP A 81 9.25 2.00 -17.05
C ASP A 81 9.55 1.59 -18.50
N SER A 82 10.83 1.50 -18.86
CA SER A 82 11.30 1.16 -20.21
C SER A 82 11.60 -0.32 -20.39
N SER A 83 12.25 -0.95 -19.40
CA SER A 83 12.67 -2.36 -19.49
C SER A 83 11.79 -3.32 -18.71
N GLY A 84 10.96 -2.83 -17.80
CA GLY A 84 10.19 -3.69 -16.88
C GLY A 84 11.05 -4.47 -15.89
N GLN A 85 12.36 -4.18 -15.81
CA GLN A 85 13.26 -4.82 -14.87
C GLN A 85 13.34 -4.05 -13.55
N TRP A 86 13.63 -4.78 -12.47
CA TRP A 86 13.89 -4.19 -11.17
C TRP A 86 15.23 -3.45 -11.18
N ILE A 87 15.18 -2.16 -10.88
CA ILE A 87 16.31 -1.26 -10.76
C ILE A 87 16.29 -0.60 -9.38
N THR A 88 17.37 0.12 -9.04
CA THR A 88 17.44 0.97 -7.86
C THR A 88 17.15 2.43 -8.22
N LEU A 89 16.97 3.28 -7.21
CA LEU A 89 16.79 4.71 -7.42
C LEU A 89 18.11 5.32 -7.94
N GLY A 90 18.19 5.56 -9.24
CA GLY A 90 19.40 6.04 -9.92
C GLY A 90 19.51 7.57 -10.01
N THR A 91 18.63 8.32 -9.35
CA THR A 91 18.52 9.77 -9.44
C THR A 91 18.47 10.40 -8.06
N GLU A 92 18.93 11.64 -7.95
CA GLU A 92 18.91 12.38 -6.69
C GLU A 92 17.50 12.96 -6.43
N VAL A 93 16.87 12.50 -5.36
CA VAL A 93 15.56 13.03 -4.94
C VAL A 93 15.71 14.46 -4.43
N LYS A 94 14.96 15.38 -5.05
CA LYS A 94 14.94 16.81 -4.73
C LYS A 94 13.73 17.20 -3.89
N LYS A 95 12.60 16.53 -4.10
CA LYS A 95 11.34 16.79 -3.39
C LYS A 95 10.62 15.48 -3.11
N ILE A 96 9.85 15.45 -2.02
CA ILE A 96 8.97 14.35 -1.67
C ILE A 96 7.56 14.88 -1.40
N GLU A 97 6.59 14.00 -1.53
CA GLU A 97 5.24 14.14 -1.00
C GLU A 97 4.91 12.89 -0.19
N ALA A 98 4.60 13.06 1.10
CA ALA A 98 4.16 11.98 1.98
C ALA A 98 2.77 12.31 2.51
N ILE A 99 1.75 11.64 1.98
CA ILE A 99 0.35 11.84 2.37
C ILE A 99 0.01 10.85 3.47
N ASN A 100 -0.54 11.32 4.59
CA ASN A 100 -0.98 10.43 5.67
C ASN A 100 -2.15 9.56 5.20
N VAL A 101 -2.04 8.25 5.42
CA VAL A 101 -3.09 7.28 5.12
C VAL A 101 -3.58 6.72 6.45
N PRO A 102 -4.84 6.99 6.87
CA PRO A 102 -5.40 6.43 8.08
C PRO A 102 -5.21 4.92 8.16
N CYS A 103 -4.75 4.43 9.31
CA CYS A 103 -4.53 3.01 9.54
C CYS A 103 -5.11 2.65 10.90
N THR A 104 -6.44 2.54 10.97
CA THR A 104 -7.18 2.39 12.22
C THR A 104 -7.96 1.08 12.31
N GLN A 105 -8.24 0.45 11.15
CA GLN A 105 -9.05 -0.77 11.10
C GLN A 105 -8.33 -2.02 11.63
N LEU A 106 -8.83 -2.57 12.74
CA LEU A 106 -8.31 -3.81 13.36
C LEU A 106 -8.99 -5.09 12.86
N SER A 107 -10.06 -4.99 12.08
CA SER A 107 -10.93 -6.11 11.74
C SER A 107 -11.38 -6.09 10.29
N MET A 108 -11.41 -7.27 9.67
CA MET A 108 -12.00 -7.47 8.34
C MET A 108 -13.52 -7.29 8.32
N SER A 109 -14.18 -7.24 9.49
CA SER A 109 -15.62 -6.91 9.58
C SER A 109 -15.97 -5.55 8.99
N PHE A 110 -14.96 -4.69 8.78
CA PHE A 110 -15.04 -3.45 8.00
C PHE A 110 -15.72 -3.66 6.63
N PHE A 111 -15.51 -4.82 5.99
CA PHE A 111 -16.09 -5.17 4.70
C PHE A 111 -17.44 -5.90 4.77
N ASN A 112 -17.99 -6.16 5.96
CA ASN A 112 -19.31 -6.82 6.10
C ASN A 112 -20.42 -6.06 5.39
N ARG A 113 -20.28 -4.73 5.25
CA ARG A 113 -21.21 -3.88 4.51
C ARG A 113 -21.39 -4.30 3.05
N LEU A 114 -20.41 -4.97 2.44
CA LEU A 114 -20.55 -5.54 1.09
C LEU A 114 -21.68 -6.59 1.02
N TYR A 115 -21.85 -7.38 2.08
CA TYR A 115 -22.95 -8.33 2.19
C TYR A 115 -24.26 -7.61 2.53
N ASN A 116 -24.24 -6.72 3.53
CA ASN A 116 -25.43 -6.01 3.99
C ASN A 116 -26.10 -5.17 2.89
N GLU A 117 -25.32 -4.58 2.00
CA GLU A 117 -25.78 -3.70 0.92
C GLU A 117 -25.98 -4.43 -0.43
N ASN A 118 -26.04 -5.77 -0.40
CA ASN A 118 -26.25 -6.61 -1.57
C ASN A 118 -25.25 -6.36 -2.71
N ILE A 119 -23.99 -6.08 -2.37
CA ILE A 119 -22.87 -6.09 -3.33
C ILE A 119 -22.44 -7.54 -3.56
N VAL A 120 -22.54 -8.36 -2.51
CA VAL A 120 -22.14 -9.76 -2.49
C VAL A 120 -23.28 -10.57 -1.87
N ARG A 121 -23.61 -11.70 -2.50
CA ARG A 121 -24.61 -12.65 -1.99
C ARG A 121 -24.05 -13.41 -0.79
N ASP A 122 -24.92 -14.04 0.01
CA ASP A 122 -24.50 -14.88 1.14
C ASP A 122 -23.52 -16.00 0.74
N SER A 123 -23.61 -16.48 -0.51
CA SER A 123 -22.69 -17.45 -1.10
C SER A 123 -21.28 -16.91 -1.38
N GLY A 124 -21.05 -15.60 -1.24
CA GLY A 124 -19.80 -14.93 -1.56
C GLY A 124 -19.68 -14.48 -3.02
N HIS A 125 -20.66 -14.79 -3.88
CA HIS A 125 -20.68 -14.33 -5.27
C HIS A 125 -20.99 -12.83 -5.36
N ILE A 126 -20.17 -12.11 -6.13
CA ILE A 126 -20.33 -10.69 -6.39
C ILE A 126 -21.51 -10.49 -7.35
N VAL A 127 -22.39 -9.55 -7.03
CA VAL A 127 -23.55 -9.23 -7.85
C VAL A 127 -23.08 -8.57 -9.15
N LYS A 128 -23.49 -9.12 -10.29
CA LYS A 128 -23.19 -8.57 -11.62
C LYS A 128 -23.99 -7.30 -11.90
N CYS A 129 -23.43 -6.41 -12.71
CA CYS A 129 -24.11 -5.22 -13.22
C CYS A 129 -23.99 -5.15 -14.73
N LEU A 130 -24.60 -4.13 -15.35
CA LEU A 130 -24.38 -3.84 -16.76
C LEU A 130 -22.92 -3.44 -16.98
N ASP A 131 -22.34 -3.92 -18.07
CA ASP A 131 -20.96 -3.63 -18.44
C ASP A 131 -20.80 -2.14 -18.74
N SER A 132 -19.78 -1.55 -18.12
CA SER A 132 -19.36 -0.16 -18.30
C SER A 132 -17.85 -0.04 -18.09
N PHE A 133 -17.31 1.16 -18.23
CA PHE A 133 -15.89 1.43 -18.03
C PHE A 133 -15.71 2.64 -17.12
N CYS A 134 -14.73 2.54 -16.22
CA CYS A 134 -14.16 3.67 -15.49
C CYS A 134 -12.66 3.66 -15.78
N ASP A 135 -12.27 4.42 -16.81
CA ASP A 135 -10.97 4.33 -17.49
C ASP A 135 -9.77 4.16 -16.52
N PRO A 136 -8.93 3.12 -16.67
CA PRO A 136 -8.94 2.05 -17.68
C PRO A 136 -9.66 0.76 -17.25
N PHE A 137 -10.43 0.78 -16.17
CA PHE A 137 -11.01 -0.43 -15.58
C PHE A 137 -12.36 -0.80 -16.20
N PRO A 138 -12.54 -2.06 -16.65
CA PRO A 138 -13.86 -2.58 -16.96
C PRO A 138 -14.67 -2.74 -15.67
N VAL A 139 -15.95 -2.41 -15.72
CA VAL A 139 -16.88 -2.47 -14.60
C VAL A 139 -18.07 -3.34 -15.00
N SER A 140 -18.06 -4.60 -14.51
CA SER A 140 -19.04 -5.65 -14.84
C SER A 140 -19.74 -6.23 -13.60
N ASP A 141 -19.44 -5.67 -12.42
CA ASP A 141 -19.98 -6.09 -11.15
C ASP A 141 -20.15 -4.92 -10.17
N GLU A 142 -21.01 -5.11 -9.18
CA GLU A 142 -21.34 -4.09 -8.17
C GLU A 142 -20.14 -3.77 -7.27
N LEU A 143 -19.20 -4.70 -7.07
CA LEU A 143 -18.01 -4.43 -6.27
C LEU A 143 -17.13 -3.38 -6.96
N ARG A 144 -16.88 -3.53 -8.25
CA ARG A 144 -16.13 -2.54 -9.04
C ARG A 144 -16.84 -1.21 -9.11
N LYS A 145 -18.17 -1.18 -9.23
CA LYS A 145 -18.95 0.06 -9.17
C LYS A 145 -18.71 0.79 -7.84
N VAL A 146 -18.77 0.08 -6.72
CA VAL A 146 -18.46 0.65 -5.40
C VAL A 146 -17.04 1.19 -5.35
N LEU A 147 -16.06 0.50 -5.94
CA LEU A 147 -14.65 0.90 -5.89
C LEU A 147 -14.29 2.10 -6.79
N LEU A 148 -15.00 2.28 -7.91
CA LEU A 148 -14.59 3.17 -9.00
C LEU A 148 -15.60 4.26 -9.37
N VAL A 149 -16.90 4.00 -9.26
CA VAL A 149 -17.95 4.87 -9.84
C VAL A 149 -18.54 5.75 -8.75
N GLU A 150 -18.00 6.97 -8.61
CA GLU A 150 -18.37 7.93 -7.55
C GLU A 150 -19.86 8.31 -7.57
N ASP A 151 -20.43 8.42 -8.76
CA ASP A 151 -21.84 8.77 -8.97
C ASP A 151 -22.80 7.58 -8.77
N SER A 152 -22.28 6.38 -8.44
CA SER A 152 -23.15 5.23 -8.21
C SER A 152 -23.83 5.32 -6.84
N GLU A 153 -25.11 4.92 -6.78
CA GLU A 153 -25.91 4.92 -5.54
C GLU A 153 -25.19 4.21 -4.38
N LYS A 154 -24.50 3.10 -4.69
CA LYS A 154 -23.78 2.28 -3.71
C LYS A 154 -22.34 2.73 -3.45
N TYR A 155 -21.84 3.78 -4.09
CA TYR A 155 -20.53 4.34 -3.73
C TYR A 155 -20.50 4.78 -2.27
N GLY A 156 -21.60 5.35 -1.78
CA GLY A 156 -21.70 5.86 -0.40
C GLY A 156 -21.62 4.80 0.71
N ILE A 157 -21.64 3.50 0.41
CA ILE A 157 -21.57 2.46 1.46
C ILE A 157 -20.24 2.50 2.22
N PHE A 158 -19.18 2.99 1.57
CA PHE A 158 -17.93 3.40 2.22
C PHE A 158 -17.84 4.92 2.14
N SER A 159 -17.80 5.57 3.31
CA SER A 159 -17.60 7.01 3.41
C SER A 159 -16.22 7.43 2.91
N GLN A 160 -16.01 8.73 2.68
CA GLN A 160 -14.69 9.22 2.26
C GLN A 160 -13.56 8.81 3.22
N PRO A 161 -13.71 8.94 4.56
CA PRO A 161 -12.71 8.42 5.50
C PRO A 161 -12.50 6.90 5.42
N ASP A 162 -13.57 6.12 5.18
CA ASP A 162 -13.45 4.67 5.01
C ASP A 162 -12.59 4.33 3.76
N ARG A 163 -12.74 5.11 2.69
CA ARG A 163 -12.02 4.91 1.42
C ARG A 163 -10.53 5.25 1.52
N GLU A 164 -10.19 6.14 2.44
CA GLU A 164 -8.81 6.55 2.75
C GLU A 164 -8.12 5.59 3.73
N GLU A 165 -8.84 4.71 4.42
CA GLU A 165 -8.24 3.71 5.30
C GLU A 165 -7.31 2.78 4.53
N PHE A 166 -6.11 2.55 5.06
CA PHE A 166 -5.09 1.71 4.44
C PHE A 166 -5.62 0.31 4.13
N LEU A 167 -6.46 -0.25 5.00
CA LEU A 167 -7.10 -1.54 4.78
C LEU A 167 -8.00 -1.53 3.52
N PHE A 168 -8.76 -0.46 3.31
CA PHE A 168 -9.56 -0.27 2.11
C PHE A 168 -8.68 -0.08 0.88
N CYS A 169 -7.63 0.75 0.96
CA CYS A 169 -6.71 0.96 -0.16
C CYS A 169 -6.08 -0.35 -0.64
N LEU A 170 -5.58 -1.20 0.27
CA LEU A 170 -5.04 -2.51 -0.08
C LEU A 170 -6.08 -3.39 -0.79
N PHE A 171 -7.30 -3.45 -0.25
CA PHE A 171 -8.39 -4.20 -0.86
C PHE A 171 -8.71 -3.69 -2.27
N LYS A 172 -8.85 -2.37 -2.44
CA LYS A 172 -9.10 -1.73 -3.73
C LYS A 172 -7.99 -2.08 -4.73
N HIS A 173 -6.72 -1.99 -4.34
CA HIS A 173 -5.61 -2.34 -5.22
C HIS A 173 -5.65 -3.79 -5.69
N LEU A 174 -5.96 -4.74 -4.81
CA LEU A 174 -6.07 -6.15 -5.17
C LEU A 174 -7.28 -6.44 -6.07
N CYS A 175 -8.41 -5.75 -5.86
CA CYS A 175 -9.59 -5.90 -6.72
C CYS A 175 -9.37 -5.36 -8.13
N LEU A 176 -8.61 -4.27 -8.27
CA LEU A 176 -8.35 -3.62 -9.57
C LEU A 176 -7.18 -4.26 -10.33
N GLY A 177 -6.16 -4.74 -9.63
CA GLY A 177 -5.05 -5.48 -10.21
C GLY A 177 -4.17 -4.67 -11.18
N GLY A 178 -3.41 -5.41 -12.00
CA GLY A 178 -2.58 -4.88 -13.09
C GLY A 178 -3.31 -4.84 -14.44
N ALA A 179 -2.54 -4.65 -15.52
CA ALA A 179 -3.09 -4.35 -16.84
C ALA A 179 -3.88 -5.51 -17.48
N LEU A 180 -3.56 -6.76 -17.13
CA LEU A 180 -4.29 -7.96 -17.58
C LEU A 180 -5.04 -8.64 -16.44
N CYS A 181 -5.54 -7.88 -15.47
CA CYS A 181 -6.22 -8.43 -14.30
C CYS A 181 -7.42 -9.30 -14.70
N GLN A 182 -7.35 -10.59 -14.37
CA GLN A 182 -8.48 -11.53 -14.45
C GLN A 182 -9.18 -11.56 -13.10
N TYR A 183 -10.27 -10.81 -13.01
CA TYR A 183 -10.92 -10.59 -11.74
C TYR A 183 -11.82 -11.73 -11.27
N GLU A 184 -12.10 -11.73 -9.97
CA GLU A 184 -12.91 -12.77 -9.34
C GLU A 184 -14.40 -12.50 -9.49
N ASP A 185 -15.18 -13.59 -9.56
CA ASP A 185 -16.64 -13.57 -9.42
C ASP A 185 -17.09 -13.70 -7.96
N VAL A 186 -16.15 -13.96 -7.04
CA VAL A 186 -16.40 -14.19 -5.62
C VAL A 186 -15.49 -13.30 -4.76
N LEU A 187 -16.03 -12.80 -3.65
CA LEU A 187 -15.33 -11.88 -2.74
C LEU A 187 -14.21 -12.52 -1.88
N PRO A 188 -14.32 -13.78 -1.39
CA PRO A 188 -13.37 -14.32 -0.40
C PRO A 188 -11.88 -14.28 -0.79
N PRO A 189 -11.47 -14.53 -2.04
CA PRO A 189 -10.06 -14.42 -2.44
C PRO A 189 -9.47 -13.03 -2.15
N TYR A 190 -10.21 -11.96 -2.44
CA TYR A 190 -9.77 -10.59 -2.16
C TYR A 190 -9.63 -10.32 -0.67
N LEU A 191 -10.63 -10.69 0.14
CA LEU A 191 -10.58 -10.48 1.59
C LEU A 191 -9.45 -11.26 2.25
N GLN A 192 -9.24 -12.52 1.84
CA GLN A 192 -8.18 -13.35 2.40
C GLN A 192 -6.80 -12.77 2.08
N THR A 193 -6.54 -12.41 0.82
CA THR A 193 -5.25 -11.82 0.43
C THR A 193 -5.03 -10.46 1.08
N THR A 194 -6.06 -9.61 1.16
CA THR A 194 -6.00 -8.33 1.89
C THR A 194 -5.63 -8.54 3.35
N LYS A 195 -6.27 -9.49 4.03
CA LYS A 195 -6.00 -9.80 5.44
C LYS A 195 -4.57 -10.26 5.67
N LEU A 196 -4.06 -11.15 4.81
CA LEU A 196 -2.68 -11.65 4.91
C LEU A 196 -1.67 -10.52 4.70
N LEU A 197 -1.86 -9.71 3.65
CA LEU A 197 -0.99 -8.59 3.33
C LEU A 197 -0.99 -7.54 4.46
N TYR A 198 -2.17 -7.17 4.95
CA TYR A 198 -2.32 -6.21 6.04
C TYR A 198 -1.62 -6.69 7.32
N LYS A 199 -1.73 -7.99 7.65
CA LYS A 199 -1.06 -8.58 8.84
C LYS A 199 0.47 -8.61 8.72
N ASP A 200 1.01 -8.79 7.52
CA ASP A 200 2.45 -8.78 7.29
C ASP A 200 3.03 -7.36 7.36
N LEU A 201 2.25 -6.36 6.91
CA LEU A 201 2.71 -4.97 6.85
C LEU A 201 2.52 -4.22 8.17
N VAL A 202 1.34 -4.33 8.78
CA VAL A 202 0.91 -3.50 9.91
C VAL A 202 1.21 -4.16 11.24
N SER A 203 1.80 -3.39 12.15
CA SER A 203 2.08 -3.85 13.50
C SER A 203 1.00 -3.42 14.48
N VAL A 204 0.66 -4.33 15.39
CA VAL A 204 -0.27 -4.10 16.49
C VAL A 204 0.38 -4.45 17.80
N ARG A 205 -0.06 -3.80 18.88
CA ARG A 205 0.33 -4.14 20.24
C ARG A 205 -0.88 -4.17 21.16
N LYS A 206 -0.83 -5.01 22.19
CA LYS A 206 -1.76 -4.91 23.31
C LYS A 206 -1.31 -3.78 24.22
N ASN A 207 -2.16 -2.78 24.44
CA ASN A 207 -1.88 -1.71 25.38
C ASN A 207 -1.76 -2.30 26.80
N PRO A 208 -0.64 -2.09 27.52
CA PRO A 208 -0.44 -2.68 28.84
C PRO A 208 -1.48 -2.26 29.89
N GLN A 209 -1.98 -1.03 29.79
CA GLN A 209 -2.96 -0.45 30.72
C GLN A 209 -4.38 -0.85 30.33
N THR A 210 -4.82 -0.54 29.11
CA THR A 210 -6.23 -0.76 28.70
C THR A 210 -6.53 -2.19 28.27
N LYS A 211 -5.50 -3.02 28.07
CA LYS A 211 -5.56 -4.38 27.51
C LYS A 211 -6.17 -4.46 26.09
N LYS A 212 -6.49 -3.33 25.45
CA LYS A 212 -6.99 -3.28 24.07
C LYS A 212 -5.85 -3.41 23.08
N ILE A 213 -6.10 -4.08 21.95
CA ILE A 213 -5.17 -4.11 20.82
C ILE A 213 -5.25 -2.76 20.11
N GLN A 214 -4.11 -2.22 19.72
CA GLN A 214 -4.01 -0.97 18.96
C GLN A 214 -2.94 -1.10 17.89
N ILE A 215 -3.15 -0.43 16.76
CA ILE A 215 -2.15 -0.31 15.69
C ILE A 215 -1.02 0.59 16.18
N THR A 216 0.22 0.22 15.85
CA THR A 216 1.43 0.99 16.18
C THR A 216 2.02 1.67 14.96
N SER A 217 1.71 1.17 13.77
CA SER A 217 2.24 1.69 12.51
C SER A 217 1.57 3.01 12.10
N SER A 218 2.36 3.94 11.57
CA SER A 218 1.88 5.08 10.78
C SER A 218 2.08 4.80 9.30
N VAL A 219 1.12 5.13 8.44
CA VAL A 219 1.19 4.82 7.00
C VAL A 219 1.20 6.10 6.18
N PHE A 220 2.10 6.18 5.21
CA PHE A 220 2.19 7.30 4.29
C PHE A 220 2.18 6.82 2.85
N LYS A 221 1.37 7.42 1.98
CA LYS A 221 1.52 7.28 0.53
C LYS A 221 2.64 8.21 0.08
N VAL A 222 3.65 7.67 -0.58
CA VAL A 222 4.89 8.38 -0.87
C VAL A 222 5.11 8.52 -2.37
N THR A 223 5.40 9.75 -2.78
CA THR A 223 5.85 10.11 -4.12
C THR A 223 7.15 10.91 -3.98
N ALA A 224 8.14 10.63 -4.84
CA ALA A 224 9.39 11.36 -4.87
C ALA A 224 9.63 11.97 -6.25
N TYR A 225 10.33 13.10 -6.25
CA TYR A 225 10.59 13.90 -7.44
C TYR A 225 12.07 14.24 -7.55
N ASP A 226 12.59 14.18 -8.77
CA ASP A 226 13.89 14.69 -9.16
C ASP A 226 13.74 15.95 -10.04
N SER A 227 14.78 16.30 -10.81
CA SER A 227 14.74 17.44 -11.73
C SER A 227 13.82 17.25 -12.94
N ALA A 228 13.46 16.02 -13.30
CA ALA A 228 12.64 15.70 -14.46
C ALA A 228 11.15 15.51 -14.11
N GLY A 229 10.82 15.33 -12.83
CA GLY A 229 9.45 15.16 -12.35
C GLY A 229 9.35 14.03 -11.35
N VAL A 230 8.27 13.25 -11.41
CA VAL A 230 8.10 12.08 -10.53
C VAL A 230 9.13 11.02 -10.90
N CYS A 231 9.96 10.60 -9.95
CA CYS A 231 10.96 9.55 -10.13
C CYS A 231 10.64 8.28 -9.33
N TYR A 232 9.71 8.35 -8.38
CA TYR A 232 9.24 7.22 -7.58
C TYR A 232 7.77 7.42 -7.17
N PRO A 233 6.90 6.39 -7.22
CA PRO A 233 7.19 4.99 -7.54
C PRO A 233 7.48 4.69 -9.02
N SER A 234 7.03 5.53 -9.95
CA SER A 234 7.27 5.40 -11.39
C SER A 234 7.09 6.76 -12.05
N THR A 235 7.71 6.97 -13.22
CA THR A 235 7.51 8.19 -14.02
C THR A 235 6.16 8.19 -14.74
N LYS A 236 5.47 7.04 -14.81
CA LYS A 236 4.14 6.89 -15.41
C LYS A 236 3.06 6.99 -14.34
N SER A 237 2.22 8.01 -14.46
CA SER A 237 1.06 8.19 -13.59
C SER A 237 0.00 7.12 -13.85
N HIS A 238 -0.43 6.44 -12.78
CA HIS A 238 -1.55 5.51 -12.80
C HIS A 238 -2.05 5.28 -11.37
N GLU A 239 -3.36 5.08 -11.14
CA GLU A 239 -3.91 4.89 -9.79
C GLU A 239 -3.38 3.60 -9.11
N GLN A 240 -3.07 2.58 -9.91
CA GLN A 240 -2.41 1.36 -9.43
C GLN A 240 -0.90 1.49 -9.29
N THR A 241 -0.27 2.60 -9.67
CA THR A 241 1.13 2.83 -9.33
C THR A 241 1.20 3.52 -7.97
N PHE A 242 1.68 2.82 -6.95
CA PHE A 242 1.69 3.32 -5.58
C PHE A 242 2.93 2.91 -4.80
N SER A 243 3.23 3.69 -3.77
CA SER A 243 4.14 3.31 -2.70
C SER A 243 3.57 3.73 -1.35
N TYR A 244 3.54 2.79 -0.41
CA TYR A 244 3.15 3.03 0.97
C TYR A 244 4.32 2.74 1.89
N PHE A 245 4.62 3.69 2.78
CA PHE A 245 5.62 3.57 3.82
C PHE A 245 4.89 3.32 5.14
N ILE A 246 5.04 2.11 5.68
CA ILE A 246 4.44 1.66 6.93
C ILE A 246 5.52 1.72 8.02
N VAL A 247 5.52 2.79 8.80
CA VAL A 247 6.52 3.08 9.82
C VAL A 247 6.05 2.58 11.18
N ASP A 248 6.76 1.61 11.78
CA ASP A 248 6.58 1.20 13.17
C ASP A 248 7.64 1.89 14.05
N PRO A 249 7.26 2.90 14.87
CA PRO A 249 8.19 3.63 15.72
C PRO A 249 8.77 2.79 16.87
N ILE A 250 8.11 1.69 17.24
CA ILE A 250 8.53 0.84 18.37
C ILE A 250 9.56 -0.17 17.90
N LYS A 251 9.28 -0.86 16.78
CA LYS A 251 10.24 -1.77 16.15
C LYS A 251 11.36 -1.02 15.43
N ARG A 252 11.17 0.28 15.19
CA ARG A 252 12.01 1.13 14.36
C ARG A 252 12.24 0.55 12.97
N HIS A 253 11.16 0.09 12.36
CA HIS A 253 11.15 -0.43 11.00
C HIS A 253 10.24 0.42 10.12
N VAL A 254 10.62 0.58 8.87
CA VAL A 254 9.73 1.00 7.79
C VAL A 254 9.59 -0.15 6.80
N HIS A 255 8.35 -0.56 6.55
CA HIS A 255 8.03 -1.44 5.43
C HIS A 255 7.59 -0.57 4.25
N VAL A 256 8.22 -0.76 3.10
CA VAL A 256 7.88 -0.08 1.85
C VAL A 256 7.12 -1.06 0.98
N LEU A 257 5.80 -0.90 0.89
CA LEU A 257 4.96 -1.62 -0.07
C LEU A 257 4.93 -0.81 -1.37
N TYR A 258 5.26 -1.46 -2.48
CA TYR A 258 5.39 -0.86 -3.78
C TYR A 258 4.60 -1.65 -4.82
N HIS A 259 3.99 -0.94 -5.77
CA HIS A 259 3.48 -1.52 -7.02
C HIS A 259 3.62 -0.50 -8.15
N SER A 260 3.97 -0.97 -9.34
CA SER A 260 3.89 -0.18 -10.57
C SER A 260 2.93 -0.85 -11.55
N TYR A 261 1.98 -0.09 -12.09
CA TYR A 261 0.99 -0.62 -13.02
C TYR A 261 1.63 -1.16 -14.30
N GLY A 262 1.05 -2.22 -14.87
CA GLY A 262 1.52 -2.87 -16.09
C GLY A 262 1.14 -4.36 -16.10
N VAL A 263 1.74 -5.11 -17.03
CA VAL A 263 1.51 -6.56 -17.16
C VAL A 263 2.44 -7.31 -16.21
N GLY A 264 1.85 -8.01 -15.24
CA GLY A 264 2.60 -8.87 -14.31
C GLY A 264 3.13 -10.17 -14.96
N ASP A 265 3.93 -10.90 -14.20
CA ASP A 265 4.52 -12.17 -14.62
C ASP A 265 3.43 -13.23 -14.84
N MET A 266 3.31 -13.71 -16.08
CA MET A 266 2.30 -14.71 -16.48
C MET A 266 2.86 -16.14 -16.53
N SER A 267 4.17 -16.30 -16.44
CA SER A 267 4.88 -17.60 -16.39
C SER A 267 4.80 -18.27 -15.03
#